data_AF-A0A356L634-F1
#
_entry.id   AF-A0A356L634-F1
#
_cell.length_a   1.000
_cell.length_b   1.000
_cell.length_c   1.000
_cell.angle_alpha   90.00
_cell.angle_beta   90.00
_cell.angle_gamma   90.00
#
_symmetry.space_group_name_H-M   'P 1'
#
loop_
_entity.id
_entity.type
_entity.pdbx_description
1 polymer ?
#
loop_
_entity_poly.entity_id
_entity_poly.type
_entity_poly.pdbx_seq_one_letter_code
_entity_poly.pdbx_strand_id
1 'polypeptide(L)' 'MVDNNYINEQLLKKIEVEQKVKVNQIQAVLKLIEEGGTVPFIARYRKEVTGGLDEDQIRA' A
#
# COMPACT_ATOMS: atom_id res chain seq x y z
N MET A 1 -22.75 2.54 -4.92
CA MET A 1 -21.29 2.67 -4.82
C MET A 1 -20.97 2.21 -3.41
N VAL A 2 -20.41 1.02 -3.26
CA VAL A 2 -20.21 0.45 -1.92
C VAL A 2 -18.94 1.08 -1.37
N ASP A 3 -19.10 2.02 -0.44
CA ASP A 3 -17.99 2.53 0.37
C ASP A 3 -17.52 1.38 1.28
N ASN A 4 -16.68 0.51 0.71
CA ASN A 4 -16.02 -0.57 1.41
C ASN A 4 -14.90 0.03 2.27
N ASN A 5 -15.28 0.71 3.35
CA ASN A 5 -14.34 1.23 4.34
C ASN A 5 -13.89 0.11 5.28
N TYR A 6 -13.12 -0.86 4.75
CA TYR A 6 -12.52 -1.96 5.52
C TYR A 6 -11.16 -1.58 6.14
N ILE A 7 -10.73 -0.33 6.00
CA ILE A 7 -9.44 0.12 6.49
C ILE A 7 -9.53 0.37 8.01
N ASN A 8 -9.04 -0.60 8.77
CA ASN A 8 -8.92 -0.49 10.22
C ASN A 8 -7.67 0.34 10.60
N GLU A 9 -7.87 1.49 11.24
CA GLU A 9 -6.78 2.40 11.63
C GLU A 9 -5.75 1.76 12.59
N GLN A 10 -6.19 0.88 13.48
CA GLN A 10 -5.28 0.18 14.40
C GLN A 10 -4.39 -0.81 13.64
N LEU A 11 -4.95 -1.50 12.64
CA LEU A 11 -4.19 -2.40 11.78
C LEU A 11 -3.17 -1.63 10.93
N LEU A 12 -3.56 -0.49 10.34
CA LEU A 12 -2.64 0.35 9.58
C LEU A 12 -1.46 0.83 10.42
N LYS A 13 -1.72 1.28 11.66
CA LYS A 13 -0.64 1.67 12.59
C LYS A 13 0.27 0.51 12.95
N LYS A 14 -0.28 -0.70 13.09
CA LYS A 14 0.53 -1.90 13.35
C LYS A 14 1.47 -2.19 12.18
N ILE A 15 0.95 -2.19 10.96
CA ILE A 15 1.75 -2.40 9.73
C ILE A 15 2.80 -1.30 9.57
N GLU A 16 2.45 -0.04 9.85
CA GLU A 16 3.38 1.10 9.83
C GLU A 16 4.64 0.80 10.67
N VAL A 17 4.42 0.33 11.91
CA VAL A 17 5.49 0.04 12.86
C VAL A 17 6.28 -1.23 12.46
N GLU A 18 5.58 -2.30 12.09
CA GLU A 18 6.21 -3.60 11.77
C GLU A 18 7.03 -3.55 10.47
N GLN A 19 6.50 -2.91 9.43
CA GLN A 19 7.15 -2.84 8.11
C GLN A 19 7.99 -1.58 7.90
N LYS A 20 8.01 -0.66 8.88
CA LYS A 20 8.72 0.64 8.82
C LYS A 20 8.34 1.48 7.59
N VAL A 21 7.08 1.36 7.17
CA VAL A 21 6.48 2.18 6.10
C VAL A 21 5.61 3.26 6.71
N LYS A 22 5.03 4.15 5.92
CA LYS A 22 4.05 5.13 6.37
C LYS A 22 2.63 4.73 5.96
N VAL A 23 1.64 5.12 6.77
CA VAL A 23 0.22 4.84 6.49
C VAL A 23 -0.21 5.30 5.10
N ASN A 24 0.25 6.47 4.66
CA ASN A 24 -0.03 6.98 3.32
C ASN A 24 0.55 6.09 2.20
N GLN A 25 1.70 5.45 2.42
CA GLN A 25 2.29 4.50 1.48
C GLN A 25 1.44 3.22 1.41
N ILE A 26 0.97 2.72 2.55
CA ILE A 26 0.05 1.56 2.61
C ILE A 26 -1.23 1.87 1.83
N GLN A 27 -1.85 3.01 2.10
CA GLN A 27 -3.06 3.45 1.40
C GLN A 27 -2.85 3.62 -0.10
N ALA A 28 -1.70 4.17 -0.51
CA ALA A 28 -1.35 4.30 -1.93
C ALA A 28 -1.24 2.93 -2.62
N VAL A 29 -0.60 1.95 -1.98
CA VAL A 29 -0.50 0.58 -2.49
C VAL A 29 -1.88 -0.07 -2.58
N LEU A 30 -2.69 0.00 -1.53
CA LEU A 30 -4.05 -0.57 -1.51
C LEU A 30 -4.90 -0.01 -2.66
N LYS A 31 -4.89 1.32 -2.83
CA LYS A 31 -5.60 1.98 -3.92
C LYS A 31 -5.15 1.48 -5.30
N LEU A 32 -3.84 1.35 -5.51
CA LEU A 32 -3.30 0.86 -6.78
C LEU A 32 -3.71 -0.59 -7.06
N ILE A 33 -3.83 -1.43 -6.03
CA ILE A 33 -4.31 -2.81 -6.15
C ILE A 33 -5.80 -2.83 -6.51
N GLU A 34 -6.61 -1.99 -5.88
CA GLU A 34 -8.04 -1.84 -6.21
C GLU A 34 -8.25 -1.38 -7.67
N GLU A 35 -7.35 -0.54 -8.18
CA GLU A 35 -7.32 -0.11 -9.58
C GLU A 35 -6.79 -1.18 -10.55
N GLY A 36 -6.46 -2.38 -10.06
CA GLY A 36 -5.98 -3.52 -10.85
C GLY A 36 -4.46 -3.59 -11.04
N GLY A 37 -3.70 -2.79 -10.29
CA GLY A 37 -2.24 -2.83 -10.26
C GLY A 37 -1.71 -4.12 -9.65
N THR A 38 -0.67 -4.69 -10.25
CA THR A 38 0.05 -5.87 -9.71
C THR A 38 1.30 -5.44 -8.96
N VAL A 39 1.80 -6.28 -8.05
CA VAL A 39 3.03 -5.99 -7.27
C VAL A 39 4.21 -5.59 -8.18
N PRO A 40 4.57 -6.34 -9.25
CA PRO A 40 5.69 -5.95 -10.11
C PRO A 40 5.43 -4.63 -10.85
N PHE A 41 4.17 -4.34 -11.21
CA PHE A 41 3.81 -3.08 -11.85
C PHE A 41 3.96 -1.90 -10.89
N ILE A 42 3.46 -2.02 -9.66
CA ILE A 42 3.51 -0.97 -8.65
C ILE A 42 4.96 -0.65 -8.28
N ALA A 43 5.76 -1.69 -7.97
CA ALA A 43 7.17 -1.55 -7.59
C ALA A 43 8.03 -0.93 -8.70
N ARG A 44 7.69 -1.11 -9.98
CA ARG A 44 8.47 -0.58 -11.12
C ARG A 44 7.98 0.78 -11.61
N TYR A 45 6.67 0.98 -11.69
CA TYR A 45 6.06 2.13 -12.41
C TYR A 45 5.29 3.09 -11.51
N ARG A 46 5.17 2.81 -10.21
CA ARG A 46 4.45 3.65 -9.23
C ARG A 46 5.28 3.95 -7.98
N LYS A 47 6.61 3.94 -8.10
CA LYS A 47 7.53 4.27 -6.99
C LYS A 47 7.23 5.63 -6.38
N GLU A 48 7.03 6.67 -7.20
CA GLU A 48 6.77 8.02 -6.67
C GLU A 48 5.46 8.09 -5.87
N VAL A 49 4.41 7.40 -6.33
CA VAL A 49 3.09 7.35 -5.68
C VAL A 49 3.16 6.60 -4.35
N THR A 50 3.99 5.56 -4.26
CA THR A 50 4.17 4.75 -3.05
C THR A 50 5.25 5.28 -2.11
N GLY A 51 5.91 6.41 -2.43
CA GLY A 51 7.05 6.90 -1.65
C GLY A 51 8.29 6.00 -1.73
N GLY A 52 8.43 5.25 -2.82
CA GLY A 52 9.63 4.49 -3.15
C GLY A 52 9.64 3.03 -2.69
N LEU A 53 8.48 2.45 -2.32
CA LEU A 53 8.42 1.05 -1.91
C LEU A 53 8.89 0.10 -3.02
N ASP A 54 9.62 -0.93 -2.63
CA ASP A 54 10.06 -1.99 -3.53
C ASP A 54 9.12 -3.21 -3.52
N GLU A 55 9.46 -4.21 -4.33
CA GLU A 55 8.62 -5.39 -4.50
C GLU A 55 8.50 -6.22 -3.22
N ASP A 56 9.58 -6.34 -2.44
CA ASP A 56 9.59 -7.13 -1.21
C ASP A 56 8.73 -6.45 -0.14
N GLN A 57 8.83 -5.12 -0.01
CA GLN A 57 8.00 -4.34 0.91
C GLN A 57 6.50 -4.38 0.56
N ILE A 58 6.14 -4.51 -0.71
CA ILE A 58 4.73 -4.58 -1.13
C ILE A 58 4.16 -6.00 -0.92
N ARG A 59 5.00 -7.04 -0.87
CA ARG A 59 4.58 -8.45 -0.70
C ARG A 59 4.43 -8.89 0.76
N ALA A 60 5.19 -8.28 1.67
CA ALA A 60 5.28 -8.67 3.09
C ALA A 60 3.99 -8.40 3.86
#